data_AF-A0A257UZY3-F1
#
_entry.id   AF-A0A257UZY3-F1
#
_cell.length_a   1.000
_cell.length_b   1.000
_cell.length_c   1.000
_cell.angle_alpha   90.00
_cell.angle_beta   90.00
_cell.angle_gamma   90.00
#
_symmetry.space_group_name_H-M   'P 1'
#
loop_
_entity.id
_entity.type
_entity.pdbx_description
1 polymer ?
#
loop_
_entity_poly.entity_id
_entity_poly.type
_entity_poly.pdbx_seq_one_letter_code
_entity_poly.pdbx_strand_id
1 'polypeptide(L)' 'MKDPLTWHYPEIEPFRTGRLPVSGGHDLYFEESGNPKGKPVVFVHGGPGGGTEPKMRRFFHPERYRIVLFDQRGSGKST' A
#
# COMPACT_ATOMS: atom_id res chain seq x y z
N MET A 1 -14.96 7.40 10.45
CA MET A 1 -16.13 7.18 9.57
C MET A 1 -15.65 7.25 8.12
N LYS A 2 -16.27 6.52 7.18
CA LYS A 2 -15.91 6.64 5.75
C LYS A 2 -16.39 7.98 5.19
N ASP A 3 -15.67 8.51 4.22
CA ASP A 3 -16.10 9.64 3.41
C ASP A 3 -17.36 9.23 2.62
N PRO A 4 -18.50 9.94 2.81
CA PRO A 4 -19.77 9.58 2.18
C PRO A 4 -19.78 9.79 0.65
N LEU A 5 -18.88 10.61 0.10
CA LEU A 5 -18.80 10.88 -1.33
C LEU A 5 -17.95 9.86 -2.08
N THR A 6 -16.93 9.30 -1.43
CA THR A 6 -15.93 8.43 -2.07
C THR A 6 -15.91 7.00 -1.53
N TRP A 7 -16.65 6.73 -0.46
CA TRP A 7 -16.67 5.44 0.25
C TRP A 7 -15.31 4.98 0.79
N HIS A 8 -14.33 5.89 0.85
CA HIS A 8 -12.99 5.67 1.38
C HIS A 8 -12.91 5.98 2.88
N TYR A 9 -12.01 5.32 3.60
CA TYR A 9 -11.62 5.77 4.95
C TYR A 9 -10.85 7.12 4.88
N PRO A 10 -10.69 7.85 6.00
CA PRO A 10 -9.87 9.06 6.04
C PRO A 10 -8.43 8.80 5.56
N GLU A 11 -7.76 9.86 5.13
CA GLU A 11 -6.36 9.78 4.75
C GLU A 11 -5.48 9.38 5.93
N ILE A 12 -4.49 8.53 5.65
CA ILE A 12 -3.52 8.04 6.61
C ILE A 12 -2.14 7.99 5.94
N GLU A 13 -1.11 8.17 6.75
CA GLU A 13 0.28 8.01 6.33
C GLU A 13 0.83 6.62 6.69
N PRO A 14 1.84 6.13 5.95
CA PRO A 14 2.47 4.87 6.29
C PRO A 14 3.32 5.07 7.54
N PHE A 15 3.24 4.13 8.47
CA PHE A 15 4.13 4.12 9.64
C PHE A 15 5.50 3.50 9.31
N ARG A 16 5.61 2.80 8.18
CA ARG A 16 6.85 2.21 7.68
C ARG A 16 6.87 2.21 6.16
N THR A 17 8.02 2.50 5.59
CA THR A 17 8.33 2.29 4.18
C THR A 17 9.64 1.53 4.07
N GLY A 18 9.90 0.91 2.93
CA GLY A 18 11.15 0.20 2.71
C GLY A 18 11.33 -0.24 1.26
N ARG A 19 12.48 -0.87 1.02
CA ARG A 19 12.78 -1.56 -0.23
C ARG A 19 13.11 -3.01 0.06
N LEU A 20 12.67 -3.90 -0.82
CA LEU A 20 12.93 -5.34 -0.75
C LEU A 20 13.69 -5.77 -2.02
N PRO A 21 14.97 -6.13 -1.90
CA PRO A 21 15.71 -6.72 -3.01
C PRO A 21 15.09 -8.06 -3.42
N VAL A 22 14.89 -8.24 -4.72
CA VAL A 22 14.39 -9.48 -5.31
C VAL A 22 15.28 -9.92 -6.48
N SER A 23 15.01 -11.11 -7.02
CA SER A 23 15.77 -11.65 -8.14
C SER A 23 15.69 -10.76 -9.39
N GLY A 24 16.76 -10.77 -10.20
CA GLY A 24 16.83 -10.02 -11.46
C GLY A 24 17.23 -8.55 -11.31
N GLY A 25 17.80 -8.15 -10.16
CA GLY A 25 18.31 -6.79 -9.95
C GLY A 25 17.25 -5.74 -9.64
N HIS A 26 16.03 -6.16 -9.31
CA HIS A 26 14.94 -5.27 -8.93
C HIS A 26 14.89 -5.09 -7.41
N ASP A 27 14.55 -3.87 -6.97
CA ASP A 27 14.21 -3.56 -5.59
C ASP A 27 12.76 -3.07 -5.53
N LEU A 28 11.91 -3.81 -4.81
CA LEU A 28 10.50 -3.45 -4.67
C LEU A 28 10.31 -2.41 -3.57
N TYR A 29 9.69 -1.27 -3.89
CA TYR A 29 9.17 -0.36 -2.88
C TYR A 29 7.97 -0.99 -2.17
N PHE A 30 7.91 -0.86 -0.85
CA PHE A 30 6.71 -1.18 -0.08
C PHE A 30 6.48 -0.17 1.03
N GLU A 31 5.24 -0.13 1.51
CA GLU A 31 4.84 0.64 2.66
C GLU A 31 3.79 -0.10 3.49
N GLU A 32 3.77 0.23 4.78
CA GLU A 32 2.84 -0.32 5.75
C GLU A 32 2.06 0.81 6.44
N SER A 33 0.74 0.69 6.48
CA SER A 33 -0.19 1.68 7.03
C SER A 33 -1.24 1.02 7.92
N GLY A 34 -2.01 1.82 8.67
CA GLY A 34 -3.06 1.32 9.55
C GLY A 34 -2.53 0.80 10.89
N ASN A 35 -3.15 -0.25 11.42
CA ASN A 35 -2.81 -0.82 12.72
C ASN A 35 -1.70 -1.88 12.57
N PRO A 36 -0.49 -1.69 13.13
CA PRO A 36 0.60 -2.67 13.05
C PRO A 36 0.27 -4.05 13.66
N LYS A 37 -0.74 -4.11 14.54
CA LYS A 37 -1.26 -5.34 15.17
C LYS A 37 -2.60 -5.81 14.56
N GLY A 38 -3.07 -5.15 13.51
CA GLY A 38 -4.31 -5.48 12.81
C GLY A 38 -4.18 -6.72 11.92
N LYS A 39 -5.30 -7.15 11.32
CA LYS A 39 -5.33 -8.23 10.32
C LYS A 39 -4.45 -7.83 9.12
N PRO A 40 -3.48 -8.65 8.70
CA PRO A 40 -2.64 -8.31 7.56
C PRO A 40 -3.42 -8.34 6.25
N VAL A 41 -3.14 -7.39 5.37
CA VAL A 41 -3.67 -7.35 3.99
C VAL A 41 -2.62 -6.79 3.04
N VAL A 42 -2.52 -7.37 1.84
CA VAL A 42 -1.65 -6.88 0.76
C VAL A 42 -2.52 -6.34 -0.35
N PHE A 43 -2.24 -5.11 -0.79
CA PHE A 43 -2.86 -4.51 -1.96
C PHE A 43 -2.02 -4.80 -3.21
N VAL A 44 -2.66 -5.28 -4.29
CA VAL A 44 -2.02 -5.53 -5.59
C VAL A 44 -2.59 -4.53 -6.59
N HIS A 45 -1.77 -3.59 -7.05
CA HIS A 45 -2.22 -2.58 -8.01
C HIS A 45 -2.41 -3.16 -9.42
N GLY A 46 -3.23 -2.47 -10.21
CA GLY A 46 -3.49 -2.79 -11.62
C GLY A 46 -2.44 -2.19 -12.59
N GLY A 47 -2.77 -2.24 -13.88
CA GLY A 47 -1.89 -1.85 -15.00
C GLY A 47 -1.88 -2.94 -16.08
N PRO A 48 -0.75 -3.66 -16.30
CA PRO A 48 0.48 -3.67 -15.51
C PRO A 48 1.29 -2.37 -15.61
N GLY A 49 2.14 -2.09 -14.61
CA GLY A 49 3.02 -0.90 -14.59
C GLY A 49 2.47 0.35 -13.88
N GLY A 50 1.29 0.30 -13.26
CA GLY A 50 0.67 1.49 -12.64
C GLY A 50 1.38 2.00 -11.38
N GLY A 51 1.69 1.11 -10.44
CA GLY A 51 2.18 1.47 -9.10
C GLY A 51 1.06 1.76 -8.11
N THR A 52 1.43 2.04 -6.86
CA THR A 52 0.52 2.38 -5.77
C THR A 52 0.37 3.89 -5.55
N GLU A 53 -0.77 4.30 -5.01
CA GLU A 53 -1.08 5.70 -4.67
C GLU A 53 -1.63 5.80 -3.23
N PRO A 54 -1.46 6.95 -2.53
CA PRO A 54 -1.94 7.14 -1.16
C PRO A 54 -3.42 6.78 -0.95
N LYS A 55 -4.27 7.02 -1.94
CA LYS A 55 -5.70 6.69 -1.88
C LYS A 55 -5.97 5.19 -1.66
N MET A 56 -5.05 4.31 -2.08
CA MET A 56 -5.22 2.87 -1.98
C MET A 56 -5.14 2.36 -0.54
N ARG A 57 -4.53 3.11 0.38
CA ARG A 57 -4.57 2.84 1.83
C ARG A 57 -6.00 2.90 2.37
N ARG A 58 -6.84 3.72 1.76
CA ARG A 58 -8.18 4.10 2.25
C ARG A 58 -9.26 3.08 1.93
N PHE A 59 -8.95 1.98 1.23
CA PHE A 59 -9.88 0.89 1.00
C PHE A 59 -10.13 0.02 2.24
N PHE A 60 -9.20 0.04 3.19
CA PHE A 60 -9.20 -0.84 4.36
C PHE A 60 -9.45 -0.04 5.63
N HIS A 61 -10.12 -0.66 6.60
CA HIS A 61 -10.37 0.00 7.89
C HIS A 61 -9.04 0.18 8.65
N PRO A 62 -8.60 1.42 8.93
CA PRO A 62 -7.23 1.68 9.40
C PRO A 62 -6.96 1.06 10.77
N GLU A 63 -7.93 1.03 11.67
CA GLU A 63 -7.73 0.42 12.99
C GLU A 63 -7.79 -1.11 13.02
N ARG A 64 -8.31 -1.75 11.97
CA ARG A 64 -8.49 -3.21 11.93
C ARG A 64 -7.44 -3.92 11.09
N TYR A 65 -6.79 -3.22 10.16
CA TYR A 65 -5.88 -3.81 9.20
C TYR A 65 -4.46 -3.25 9.33
N ARG A 66 -3.47 -4.15 9.20
CA ARG A 66 -2.10 -3.81 8.84
C ARG A 66 -2.01 -3.88 7.31
N ILE A 67 -1.97 -2.72 6.68
CA ILE A 67 -2.14 -2.58 5.24
C ILE A 67 -0.76 -2.51 4.59
N VAL A 68 -0.45 -3.44 3.69
CA VAL A 68 0.80 -3.47 2.92
C VAL A 68 0.52 -3.09 1.48
N LEU A 69 1.09 -1.99 1.03
CA LEU A 69 1.12 -1.57 -0.38
C LEU A 69 2.54 -1.83 -0.90
N PHE A 70 2.67 -2.32 -2.13
CA PHE A 70 3.97 -2.44 -2.78
C PHE A 70 3.83 -2.15 -4.27
N ASP A 71 4.91 -1.60 -4.84
CA ASP A 71 4.99 -1.37 -6.27
C ASP A 71 5.62 -2.60 -6.93
N GLN A 72 4.97 -3.15 -7.94
CA GLN A 72 5.50 -4.26 -8.74
C GLN A 72 6.77 -3.85 -9.49
N ARG A 73 7.54 -4.82 -10.00
CA ARG A 73 8.82 -4.60 -10.71
C ARG A 73 8.68 -3.52 -11.80
N GLY A 74 9.61 -2.57 -11.81
CA GLY A 74 9.64 -1.48 -12.80
C GLY A 74 8.44 -0.52 -12.78
N SER A 75 7.65 -0.50 -11.70
CA SER A 75 6.50 0.40 -11.54
C SER A 75 6.65 1.31 -10.33
N GLY A 76 6.00 2.47 -10.36
CA GLY A 76 6.02 3.43 -9.26
C GLY A 76 7.45 3.77 -8.81
N LYS A 77 7.78 3.43 -7.56
CA LYS A 77 9.09 3.65 -6.94
C LYS A 77 10.00 2.41 -7.00
N SER A 78 9.53 1.29 -7.53
CA SER A 78 10.33 0.08 -7.70
C SER A 78 11.28 0.23 -8.89
N THR A 79 12.45 -0.43 -8.79
CA THR A 79 13.35 -0.62 -9.93
C THR A 79 13.01 -1.90 -10.68
#